data_AF-A0A2I1HWG8-F1
#
_entry.id   AF-A0A2I1HWG8-F1
#
_cell.length_a   1.000
_cell.length_b   1.000
_cell.length_c   1.000
_cell.angle_alpha   90.00
_cell.angle_beta   90.00
_cell.angle_gamma   90.00
#
_symmetry.space_group_name_H-M   'P 1'
#
loop_
_entity.id
_entity.type
_entity.pdbx_description
1 polymer ?
#
loop_
_entity_poly.entity_id
_entity_poly.type
_entity_poly.pdbx_seq_one_letter_code
_entity_poly.pdbx_strand_id
1 'polypeptide(L)'
;IYILNNLQLQRNLRDRLNATCEKGKYASEQTPGKIRSVITSFKSDFPTFPVSVGDFVLQKITEDIVGNWAETERKKKIKEAQIQGIEPPPKRKNITPPNPKLKKM
;
A
#
# COMPACT_ATOMS: atom_id res chain seq x y z
N ILE A 1 21.90 0.22 25.40
CA ILE A 1 20.96 -0.95 25.37
C ILE A 1 19.64 -0.62 24.64
N TYR A 2 19.20 0.64 24.53
CA TYR A 2 17.88 0.99 23.97
C TYR A 2 17.68 0.83 22.44
N ILE A 3 18.74 0.81 21.63
CA ILE A 3 18.61 0.87 20.16
C ILE A 3 18.22 -0.48 19.54
N LEU A 4 18.64 -1.61 20.13
CA LEU A 4 18.35 -2.95 19.62
C LEU A 4 16.85 -3.31 19.69
N ASN A 5 16.10 -2.68 20.60
CA ASN A 5 14.67 -2.94 20.76
C ASN A 5 13.82 -2.33 19.62
N ASN A 6 14.24 -1.19 19.05
CA ASN A 6 13.40 -0.49 18.09
C ASN A 6 13.21 -1.31 16.80
N LEU A 7 14.29 -1.83 16.23
CA LEU A 7 14.23 -2.64 15.00
C LEU A 7 13.36 -3.91 15.15
N GLN A 8 13.40 -4.55 16.31
CA GLN A 8 12.56 -5.73 16.58
C GLN A 8 11.08 -5.36 16.67
N LEU A 9 10.77 -4.23 17.31
CA LEU A 9 9.41 -3.67 17.38
C LEU A 9 8.88 -3.32 15.98
N GLN A 10 9.72 -2.76 15.11
CA GLN A 10 9.33 -2.48 13.72
C GLN A 10 8.98 -3.75 12.94
N ARG A 11 9.80 -4.80 13.07
CA ARG A 11 9.53 -6.09 12.41
C ARG A 11 8.25 -6.72 12.92
N ASN A 12 8.05 -6.75 14.23
CA ASN A 12 6.84 -7.29 14.83
C ASN A 12 5.57 -6.59 14.32
N LEU A 13 5.59 -5.25 14.29
CA LEU A 13 4.50 -4.45 13.75
C LEU A 13 4.24 -4.74 12.28
N ARG A 14 5.30 -4.83 11.47
CA ARG A 14 5.22 -5.17 10.04
C ARG A 14 4.59 -6.55 9.82
N ASP A 15 4.99 -7.53 10.62
CA ASP A 15 4.46 -8.90 10.52
C ASP A 15 2.98 -8.96 10.91
N ARG A 16 2.58 -8.25 11.97
CA ARG A 16 1.17 -8.11 12.37
C ARG A 16 0.32 -7.43 11.30
N LEU A 17 0.84 -6.38 10.68
CA LEU A 17 0.17 -5.70 9.57
C LEU A 17 0.05 -6.63 8.36
N ASN A 18 1.10 -7.38 7.99
CA ASN A 18 1.07 -8.36 6.91
C ASN A 18 0.09 -9.51 7.14
N ALA A 19 -0.11 -9.93 8.39
CA ALA A 19 -1.06 -10.98 8.73
C ALA A 19 -2.52 -10.51 8.67
N THR A 20 -2.77 -9.22 8.92
CA THR A 20 -4.14 -8.68 9.07
C THR A 20 -4.64 -7.96 7.81
N CYS A 21 -3.74 -7.29 7.08
CA CYS A 21 -4.10 -6.51 5.90
C CYS A 21 -4.24 -7.40 4.68
N GLU A 22 -5.22 -7.08 3.83
CA GLU A 22 -5.44 -7.79 2.57
C GLU A 22 -4.35 -7.43 1.57
N LYS A 23 -3.72 -8.46 1.01
CA LYS A 23 -2.62 -8.31 0.06
C LYS A 23 -3.10 -7.67 -1.24
N GLY A 24 -2.31 -6.73 -1.77
CA GLY A 24 -2.56 -6.10 -3.07
C GLY A 24 -3.63 -5.00 -3.07
N LYS A 25 -4.12 -4.57 -1.90
CA LYS A 25 -5.07 -3.47 -1.74
C LYS A 25 -4.40 -2.22 -1.16
N TYR A 26 -4.83 -1.06 -1.61
CA TYR A 26 -4.43 0.22 -1.02
C TYR A 26 -4.97 0.37 0.41
N ALA A 27 -4.39 1.27 1.22
CA ALA A 27 -4.77 1.47 2.62
C ALA A 27 -6.20 1.96 2.71
N SER A 28 -6.63 2.76 1.73
CA SER A 28 -8.00 3.22 1.52
C SER A 28 -8.98 2.11 1.14
N GLU A 29 -8.49 0.99 0.63
CA GLU A 29 -9.28 -0.17 0.18
C GLU A 29 -9.30 -1.30 1.21
N GLN A 30 -8.48 -1.21 2.26
CA GLN A 30 -8.53 -2.11 3.39
C GLN A 30 -9.84 -1.94 4.15
N THR A 31 -10.30 -3.00 4.82
CA THR A 31 -11.46 -2.89 5.69
C THR A 31 -11.24 -1.77 6.72
N PRO A 32 -12.15 -0.79 6.80
CA PRO A 32 -12.04 0.31 7.74
C PRO A 32 -11.79 -0.22 9.16
N GLY A 33 -10.78 0.32 9.82
CA GLY A 33 -10.46 -0.05 11.21
C GLY A 33 -9.52 -1.24 11.38
N LYS A 34 -9.26 -2.10 10.38
CA LYS A 34 -8.28 -3.22 10.53
C LYS A 34 -6.88 -2.72 10.88
N ILE A 35 -6.36 -1.77 10.11
CA ILE A 35 -5.05 -1.15 10.36
C ILE A 35 -5.06 -0.48 11.75
N ARG A 36 -6.10 0.31 12.04
CA ARG A 36 -6.23 1.00 13.34
C ARG A 36 -6.25 0.02 14.52
N SER A 37 -6.88 -1.14 14.37
CA SER A 37 -6.92 -2.20 15.39
C SER A 37 -5.53 -2.77 15.65
N VAL A 38 -4.75 -3.07 14.60
CA VAL A 38 -3.37 -3.57 14.74
C VAL A 38 -2.47 -2.52 15.41
N ILE A 39 -2.62 -1.25 15.03
CA ILE A 39 -1.88 -0.15 15.65
C ILE A 39 -2.24 -0.03 17.15
N THR A 40 -3.53 -0.12 17.48
CA THR A 40 -4.01 0.02 18.85
C THR A 40 -3.52 -1.13 19.73
N SER A 41 -3.58 -2.37 19.24
CA SER A 41 -3.06 -3.53 19.98
C SER A 41 -1.54 -3.46 20.15
N PHE A 42 -0.81 -3.02 19.12
CA PHE A 42 0.63 -2.82 19.21
C PHE A 42 1.03 -1.76 20.23
N LYS A 43 0.33 -0.61 20.28
CA LYS A 43 0.58 0.43 21.30
C LYS A 43 0.25 -0.06 22.71
N SER A 44 -0.75 -0.92 22.86
CA SER A 44 -1.08 -1.55 24.14
C SER A 44 0.03 -2.50 24.63
N ASP A 45 0.60 -3.30 23.73
CA ASP A 45 1.68 -4.24 24.06
C ASP A 45 3.01 -3.52 24.34
N PHE A 46 3.21 -2.35 23.72
CA PHE A 46 4.46 -1.58 23.80
C PHE A 46 4.21 -0.11 24.15
N PRO A 47 3.77 0.20 25.39
CA PRO A 47 3.41 1.57 25.80
C PRO A 47 4.63 2.51 25.90
N THR A 48 5.83 1.96 26.06
CA THR A 48 7.10 2.70 26.09
C THR A 48 7.63 3.02 24.69
N PHE A 49 6.97 2.54 23.64
CA PHE A 49 7.35 2.89 22.27
C PHE A 49 7.11 4.39 22.06
N PRO A 50 8.18 5.18 21.80
CA PRO A 50 8.05 6.63 21.75
C PRO A 50 7.06 7.02 20.66
N VAL A 51 5.94 7.62 21.07
CA VAL A 51 4.76 7.87 20.20
C VAL A 51 5.14 8.62 18.93
N SER A 52 6.09 9.56 18.99
CA SER A 52 6.52 10.35 17.83
C SER A 52 7.31 9.54 16.79
N VAL A 53 8.32 8.78 17.23
CA VAL A 53 9.09 7.88 16.35
C VAL A 53 8.20 6.72 15.90
N GLY A 54 7.35 6.27 16.80
CA GLY A 54 6.45 5.17 16.57
C GLY A 54 5.39 5.48 15.54
N ASP A 55 4.70 6.63 15.64
CA ASP A 55 3.68 7.03 14.68
C ASP A 55 4.30 7.29 13.28
N PHE A 56 5.52 7.85 13.20
CA PHE A 56 6.26 7.98 11.92
C PHE A 56 6.61 6.62 11.31
N VAL A 57 7.11 5.69 12.11
CA VAL A 57 7.46 4.33 11.66
C VAL A 57 6.20 3.52 11.31
N LEU A 58 5.13 3.66 12.09
CA LEU A 58 3.81 3.07 11.84
C LEU A 58 3.26 3.54 10.50
N GLN A 59 3.32 4.85 10.25
CA GLN A 59 2.91 5.44 8.98
C GLN A 59 3.78 4.90 7.83
N LYS A 60 5.11 4.92 7.99
CA LYS A 60 6.04 4.48 6.95
C LYS A 60 5.88 3.00 6.61
N ILE A 61 5.72 2.13 7.62
CA ILE A 61 5.50 0.69 7.42
C ILE A 61 4.12 0.45 6.80
N THR A 62 3.09 1.21 7.19
CA THR A 62 1.77 1.09 6.57
C THR A 62 1.81 1.48 5.10
N GLU A 63 2.44 2.63 4.78
CA GLU A 63 2.65 3.09 3.40
C GLU A 63 3.50 2.13 2.58
N ASP A 64 4.56 1.56 3.17
CA ASP A 64 5.47 0.64 2.51
C ASP A 64 4.82 -0.73 2.26
N ILE A 65 4.13 -1.31 3.24
CA ILE A 65 3.39 -2.57 3.06
C ILE A 65 2.30 -2.38 2.01
N VAL A 66 1.49 -1.35 2.14
CA VAL A 66 0.35 -1.15 1.24
C VAL A 66 0.83 -0.75 -0.17
N GLY A 67 1.72 0.22 -0.26
CA GLY A 67 2.19 0.81 -1.51
C GLY A 67 3.11 -0.11 -2.30
N ASN A 68 4.12 -0.70 -1.65
CA ASN A 68 5.01 -1.63 -2.36
C ASN A 68 4.34 -2.97 -2.66
N TRP A 69 3.38 -3.44 -1.85
CA TRP A 69 2.71 -4.71 -2.15
C TRP A 69 1.75 -4.60 -3.34
N ALA A 70 0.99 -3.50 -3.43
CA ALA A 70 0.13 -3.24 -4.60
C ALA A 70 0.96 -3.17 -5.89
N GLU A 71 2.09 -2.46 -5.87
CA GLU A 71 2.98 -2.35 -7.04
C GLU A 71 3.69 -3.67 -7.37
N THR A 72 4.05 -4.46 -6.35
CA THR A 72 4.66 -5.79 -6.54
C THR A 72 3.67 -6.79 -7.14
N GLU A 73 2.44 -6.85 -6.64
CA GLU A 73 1.38 -7.70 -7.20
C GLU A 73 0.97 -7.25 -8.61
N ARG A 74 0.89 -5.93 -8.85
CA ARG A 74 0.66 -5.38 -10.20
C ARG A 74 1.75 -5.82 -11.18
N LYS A 75 3.02 -5.67 -10.80
CA LYS A 75 4.17 -6.13 -11.61
C LYS A 75 4.16 -7.63 -11.82
N LYS A 76 3.78 -8.42 -10.81
CA LYS A 76 3.66 -9.88 -10.91
C LYS A 76 2.58 -10.28 -11.89
N LYS A 77 1.38 -9.70 -11.81
CA LYS A 77 0.28 -9.95 -12.75
C LYS A 77 0.63 -9.54 -14.18
N ILE A 78 1.36 -8.44 -14.36
CA ILE A 78 1.86 -8.02 -15.69
C ILE A 78 2.86 -9.05 -16.24
N LYS A 79 3.79 -9.54 -15.42
CA LYS A 79 4.74 -10.59 -15.83
C LYS A 79 4.02 -11.90 -16.16
N GLU A 80 3.03 -12.30 -15.36
CA GLU A 80 2.24 -13.50 -15.58
C GLU A 80 1.43 -13.42 -16.89
N ALA A 81 0.79 -12.28 -17.15
CA ALA A 81 0.10 -12.02 -18.41
C ALA A 81 1.05 -12.06 -19.63
N GLN A 82 2.26 -11.50 -19.50
CA GLN A 82 3.28 -11.58 -20.55
C GLN A 82 3.75 -13.02 -20.81
N ILE A 83 3.93 -13.83 -19.76
CA ILE A 83 4.29 -15.25 -19.89
C ILE A 83 3.15 -16.05 -20.56
N GLN A 84 1.89 -15.73 -20.24
CA GLN A 84 0.71 -16.35 -20.83
C GLN A 84 0.39 -15.83 -22.25
N GLY A 85 1.21 -14.93 -22.81
CA GLY A 85 0.99 -14.36 -24.15
C GLY A 85 -0.20 -13.41 -24.23
N ILE A 86 -0.74 -12.96 -23.09
CA ILE A 86 -1.83 -12.01 -23.02
C ILE A 86 -1.27 -10.63 -23.33
N GLU A 87 -1.65 -10.07 -24.48
CA GLU A 87 -1.24 -8.71 -24.85
C GLU A 87 -1.72 -7.71 -23.78
N PRO A 88 -0.85 -6.77 -23.36
CA PRO A 88 -1.26 -5.72 -22.44
C PRO A 88 -2.44 -4.95 -23.05
N PRO A 89 -3.42 -4.53 -22.23
CA PRO A 89 -4.59 -3.84 -22.74
C PRO A 89 -4.16 -2.64 -23.58
N PRO A 90 -4.77 -2.43 -24.77
CA PRO A 90 -4.40 -1.35 -25.65
C PRO A 90 -4.45 -0.03 -24.88
N LYS A 91 -3.38 0.77 -24.96
CA LYS A 91 -3.40 2.14 -24.40
C LYS A 91 -4.67 2.82 -24.88
N ARG A 92 -5.55 3.18 -23.93
CA ARG A 92 -6.74 3.99 -24.25
C ARG A 92 -6.23 5.23 -24.99
N LYS A 93 -6.57 5.35 -26.29
CA LYS A 93 -6.33 6.59 -27.02
C LYS A 93 -7.07 7.67 -26.24
N ASN A 94 -6.35 8.70 -25.80
CA ASN A 94 -6.99 9.92 -25.37
C ASN A 94 -7.80 10.41 -26.56
N ILE A 95 -9.11 10.20 -26.50
CA ILE A 95 -10.04 10.71 -27.51
C ILE A 95 -10.03 12.21 -27.26
N THR A 96 -9.22 12.94 -28.03
CA THR A 96 -9.34 14.40 -28.07
C THR A 96 -10.78 14.68 -28.52
N PRO A 97 -11.61 15.34 -27.71
CA PRO A 97 -12.97 15.64 -28.13
C PRO A 97 -12.92 16.47 -29.42
N PRO A 98 -13.78 16.18 -30.40
CA PRO A 98 -13.79 16.94 -31.65
C PRO A 98 -14.07 18.42 -31.34
N ASN A 99 -13.17 19.29 -31.80
CA ASN A 99 -13.25 20.73 -31.63
C ASN A 99 -14.55 21.27 -32.26
N PRO A 100 -15.49 21.87 -31.51
CA PRO A 100 -16.83 22.19 -32.01
C PRO A 100 -16.92 23.48 -32.83
N LYS A 101 -15.81 24.05 -33.33
CA LYS A 101 -15.85 25.37 -34.01
C LYS A 101 -15.22 25.36 -35.39
N LEU A 102 -15.92 24.75 -36.34
CA LEU A 102 -15.86 25.17 -37.74
C LEU A 102 -17.26 25.05 -38.36
N LYS A 103 -18.17 25.95 -37.99
CA LYS A 103 -19.30 26.30 -38.87
C LYS A 103 -18.87 27.51 -39.69
N LYS A 104 -18.45 27.25 -40.93
CA LYS A 104 -18.48 28.24 -42.00
C LYS A 104 -19.93 28.40 -42.44
N MET A 105 -20.46 29.61 -42.32
CA MET A 105 -21.46 30.20 -43.21
C MET A 105 -21.25 31.70 -43.18
#